data_AF-A0A0H2S1E4-F1
#
_entry.id   AF-A0A0H2S1E4-F1
#
_cell.length_a   1.000
_cell.length_b   1.000
_cell.length_c   1.000
_cell.angle_alpha   90.00
_cell.angle_beta   90.00
_cell.angle_gamma   90.00
#
_symmetry.space_group_name_H-M   'P 1'
#
loop_
_entity.id
_entity.type
_entity.pdbx_description
1 polymer ?
#
loop_
_entity_poly.entity_id
_entity_poly.type
_entity_poly.pdbx_seq_one_letter_code
_entity_poly.pdbx_strand_id
1 'polypeptide(L)'
;MDPTLCFDHELRTHFQCNNVSDALLARLLLTDGVEDTSLDLFISVINDPNFNPREVTFKRSGDILRLVAEQRQQDIDSLGNRSSQGMINVTAGVPGVVLDGVIDVLKDEFEDAALALRSRDGFSFATTDPPPDCFGFVLEERAALSDSRHALLTCCLVHTSWLGSAQRALGCALISPLKDLRNTLWCYIRSPLYSVWTRSVELKISCAEVMEGFAYLLSLFSRMPNVEFLRSILRGHIS
;
A
#
# COMPACT_ATOMS: atom_id res chain seq x y z
N MET A 1 -38.62 8.96 4.80
CA MET A 1 -38.15 9.42 6.13
C MET A 1 -37.81 10.89 6.02
N ASP A 2 -38.08 11.69 7.05
CA ASP A 2 -37.70 13.10 7.10
C ASP A 2 -36.16 13.21 7.14
N PRO A 3 -35.51 13.91 6.19
CA PRO A 3 -34.06 14.02 6.14
C PRO A 3 -33.45 14.85 7.28
N THR A 4 -34.28 15.49 8.11
CA THR A 4 -33.83 16.29 9.27
C THR A 4 -33.83 15.52 10.59
N LEU A 5 -34.37 14.29 10.61
CA LEU A 5 -34.38 13.43 11.80
C LEU A 5 -33.07 12.65 11.91
N CYS A 6 -32.45 12.70 13.08
CA CYS A 6 -31.28 11.91 13.44
C CYS A 6 -31.63 10.96 14.60
N PHE A 7 -31.05 9.76 14.59
CA PHE A 7 -31.21 8.77 15.66
C PHE A 7 -29.98 8.78 16.57
N ASP A 8 -30.22 8.85 17.87
CA ASP A 8 -29.21 8.71 18.91
C ASP A 8 -29.22 7.26 19.41
N HIS A 9 -28.11 6.54 19.20
CA HIS A 9 -27.99 5.13 19.60
C HIS A 9 -27.87 4.94 21.12
N GLU A 10 -27.29 5.90 21.83
CA GLU A 10 -27.12 5.83 23.29
C GLU A 10 -28.46 6.05 23.99
N LEU A 11 -29.19 7.09 23.57
CA LEU A 11 -30.47 7.46 24.15
C LEU A 11 -31.65 6.69 23.53
N ARG A 12 -31.45 6.00 22.40
CA ARG A 12 -32.48 5.29 21.62
C ARG A 12 -33.66 6.18 21.22
N THR A 13 -33.38 7.43 20.88
CA THR A 13 -34.40 8.42 20.51
C THR A 13 -34.07 9.13 19.21
N HIS A 14 -35.10 9.70 18.58
CA HIS A 14 -34.91 10.58 17.43
C HIS A 14 -35.01 12.03 17.88
N PHE A 15 -34.18 12.89 17.32
CA PHE A 15 -34.30 14.33 17.47
C PHE A 15 -34.26 15.00 16.09
N GLN A 16 -34.81 16.21 16.04
CA GLN A 16 -34.90 16.99 14.81
C GLN A 16 -33.80 18.03 14.78
N CYS A 17 -33.04 18.04 13.68
CA CYS A 17 -32.03 19.06 13.41
C CYS A 17 -32.65 20.26 12.68
N ASN A 18 -31.98 21.41 12.75
CA ASN A 18 -32.44 22.65 12.12
C ASN A 18 -32.44 22.56 10.58
N ASN A 19 -31.53 21.76 10.01
CA ASN A 19 -31.43 21.55 8.58
C ASN A 19 -30.84 20.16 8.26
N VAL A 20 -30.85 19.80 6.99
CA VAL A 20 -30.38 18.48 6.50
C VAL A 20 -28.87 18.30 6.69
N SER A 21 -28.06 19.35 6.53
CA SER A 21 -26.61 19.26 6.71
C SER A 21 -26.25 18.97 8.17
N ASP A 22 -26.89 19.65 9.12
CA ASP A 22 -26.72 19.40 10.55
C ASP A 22 -27.11 17.96 10.91
N ALA A 23 -28.20 17.45 10.34
CA ALA A 23 -28.63 16.06 10.55
C ALA A 23 -27.59 15.06 10.02
N LEU A 24 -26.96 15.34 8.87
CA LEU A 24 -25.89 14.51 8.32
C LEU A 24 -24.64 14.51 9.21
N LEU A 25 -24.24 15.68 9.72
CA LEU A 25 -23.10 15.79 10.64
C LEU A 25 -23.37 15.09 11.97
N ALA A 26 -24.56 15.28 12.55
CA ALA A 26 -24.96 14.62 13.78
C ALA A 26 -24.96 13.10 13.64
N ARG A 27 -25.35 12.58 12.46
CA ARG A 27 -25.30 11.13 12.19
C ARG A 27 -23.88 10.58 12.19
N LEU A 28 -22.90 11.33 11.69
CA LEU A 28 -21.48 10.91 11.71
C LEU A 28 -21.00 10.66 13.14
N LEU A 29 -21.39 11.53 14.08
CA LEU A 29 -21.04 11.44 15.49
C LEU A 29 -21.80 10.28 16.18
N LEU A 30 -23.12 10.28 16.06
CA LEU A 30 -24.01 9.44 16.88
C LEU A 30 -24.23 8.02 16.34
N THR A 31 -24.08 7.83 15.03
CA THR A 31 -24.31 6.54 14.35
C THR A 31 -23.02 5.97 13.82
N ASP A 32 -22.24 6.77 13.08
CA ASP A 32 -21.04 6.27 12.42
C ASP A 32 -19.80 6.27 13.36
N GLY A 33 -19.95 6.80 14.58
CA GLY A 33 -18.94 6.74 15.63
C GLY A 33 -17.66 7.54 15.32
N VAL A 34 -17.77 8.59 14.51
CA VAL A 34 -16.67 9.51 14.25
C VAL A 34 -16.34 10.25 15.55
N GLU A 35 -15.06 10.26 15.95
CA GLU A 35 -14.62 10.98 17.14
C GLU A 35 -14.92 12.48 17.06
N ASP A 36 -15.34 13.09 18.17
CA ASP A 36 -15.65 14.52 18.30
C ASP A 36 -14.55 15.40 17.71
N THR A 37 -13.28 15.09 18.02
CA THR A 37 -12.11 15.84 17.54
C THR A 37 -11.95 15.77 16.02
N SER A 38 -12.28 14.63 15.41
CA SER A 38 -12.22 14.45 13.96
C SER A 38 -13.34 15.19 13.26
N LEU A 39 -14.54 15.21 13.87
CA LEU A 39 -15.67 15.97 13.34
C LEU A 39 -15.44 17.48 13.49
N ASP A 40 -14.90 17.94 14.60
CA ASP A 40 -14.55 19.35 14.82
C ASP A 40 -13.50 19.84 13.81
N LEU A 41 -12.49 19.01 13.52
CA LEU A 41 -11.53 19.28 12.46
C LEU A 41 -12.20 19.40 11.09
N PHE A 42 -13.12 18.49 10.76
CA PHE A 42 -13.88 18.56 9.51
C PHE A 42 -14.74 19.83 9.44
N ILE A 43 -15.43 20.19 10.52
CA ILE A 43 -16.24 21.40 10.63
C ILE A 43 -15.35 22.65 10.48
N SER A 44 -14.14 22.64 11.05
CA SER A 44 -13.17 23.72 10.87
C SER A 44 -12.72 23.87 9.42
N VAL A 45 -12.55 22.77 8.68
CA VAL A 45 -12.17 22.81 7.26
C VAL A 45 -13.29 23.40 6.40
N ILE A 46 -14.54 22.99 6.60
CA ILE A 46 -15.67 23.51 5.81
C ILE A 46 -15.99 24.97 6.13
N ASN A 47 -15.62 25.45 7.32
CA ASN A 47 -15.79 26.84 7.74
C ASN A 47 -14.61 27.74 7.33
N ASP A 48 -13.52 27.18 6.77
CA ASP A 48 -12.42 28.00 6.26
C ASP A 48 -12.93 28.85 5.08
N PRO A 49 -12.74 30.18 5.09
CA PRO A 49 -13.25 31.06 4.03
C PRO A 49 -12.64 30.78 2.65
N ASN A 50 -11.50 30.09 2.58
CA ASN A 50 -10.85 29.69 1.34
C ASN A 50 -11.23 28.27 0.90
N PHE A 51 -11.99 27.51 1.70
CA PHE A 51 -12.42 26.19 1.32
C PHE A 51 -13.53 26.26 0.28
N ASN A 52 -13.25 25.77 -0.92
CA ASN A 52 -14.25 25.63 -1.99
C ASN A 52 -14.56 24.14 -2.24
N PRO A 53 -15.75 23.64 -1.83
CA PRO A 53 -16.10 22.23 -2.03
C PRO A 53 -16.15 21.83 -3.50
N ARG A 54 -16.30 22.78 -4.43
CA ARG A 54 -16.32 22.50 -5.89
C ARG A 54 -14.93 22.23 -6.46
N GLU A 55 -13.86 22.62 -5.75
CA GLU A 55 -12.47 22.41 -6.17
C GLU A 55 -11.87 21.13 -5.57
N VAL A 56 -12.57 20.46 -4.65
CA VAL A 56 -12.10 19.21 -4.05
C VAL A 56 -12.15 18.08 -5.10
N THR A 57 -10.96 17.63 -5.50
CA THR A 57 -10.81 16.54 -6.48
C THR A 57 -10.79 15.15 -5.86
N PHE A 58 -10.60 15.05 -4.54
CA PHE A 58 -10.57 13.78 -3.82
C PHE A 58 -11.99 13.21 -3.67
N LYS A 59 -12.19 11.98 -4.13
CA LYS A 59 -13.47 11.26 -4.03
C LYS A 59 -13.50 10.30 -2.85
N ARG A 60 -12.32 9.81 -2.43
CA ARG A 60 -12.14 8.85 -1.34
C ARG A 60 -10.87 9.19 -0.55
N SER A 61 -10.82 8.77 0.72
CA SER A 61 -9.61 8.93 1.55
C SER A 61 -8.35 8.31 0.93
N GLY A 62 -8.51 7.23 0.15
CA GLY A 62 -7.42 6.62 -0.60
C GLY A 62 -6.80 7.49 -1.68
N ASP A 63 -7.53 8.47 -2.23
CA ASP A 63 -6.98 9.40 -3.23
C ASP A 63 -5.89 10.29 -2.64
N ILE A 64 -6.03 10.66 -1.36
CA ILE A 64 -5.03 11.44 -0.61
C ILE A 64 -3.75 10.61 -0.45
N LEU A 65 -3.89 9.33 -0.10
CA LEU A 65 -2.73 8.43 0.06
C LEU A 65 -2.00 8.21 -1.25
N ARG A 66 -2.76 8.08 -2.35
CA ARG A 66 -2.20 7.98 -3.70
C ARG A 66 -1.42 9.24 -4.04
N LEU A 67 -1.99 10.43 -3.84
CA LEU A 67 -1.30 11.70 -4.09
C LEU A 67 0.02 11.81 -3.30
N VAL A 68 0.00 11.45 -2.02
CA VAL A 68 1.21 11.45 -1.17
C VAL A 68 2.27 10.50 -1.72
N ALA A 69 1.86 9.32 -2.19
CA ALA A 69 2.79 8.35 -2.76
C ALA A 69 3.35 8.78 -4.12
N GLU A 70 2.53 9.39 -4.97
CA GLU A 70 2.95 10.00 -6.24
C GLU A 70 3.97 11.12 -6.01
N GLN A 71 3.71 12.00 -5.04
CA GLN A 71 4.66 13.06 -4.69
C GLN A 71 6.00 12.50 -4.22
N ARG A 72 5.99 11.48 -3.34
CA ARG A 72 7.21 10.80 -2.89
C ARG A 72 7.97 10.18 -4.04
N GLN A 73 7.27 9.61 -5.02
CA GLN A 73 7.91 9.06 -6.21
C GLN A 73 8.59 10.14 -7.04
N GLN A 74 7.89 11.26 -7.28
CA GLN A 74 8.45 12.40 -8.00
C GLN A 74 9.70 12.97 -7.31
N ASP A 75 9.68 13.05 -5.98
CA ASP A 75 10.84 13.51 -5.20
C ASP A 75 12.04 12.56 -5.40
N ILE A 76 11.82 11.25 -5.37
CA ILE A 76 12.84 10.22 -5.60
C ILE A 76 13.40 10.29 -7.02
N ASP A 77 12.52 10.40 -8.03
CA ASP A 77 12.92 10.51 -9.43
C ASP A 77 13.73 11.79 -9.67
N SER A 78 13.35 12.90 -9.03
CA SER A 78 14.08 14.17 -9.11
C SER A 78 15.49 14.07 -8.50
N LEU A 79 15.66 13.34 -7.41
CA LEU A 79 16.95 13.10 -6.76
C LEU A 79 17.86 12.25 -7.66
N GLY A 80 17.31 11.20 -8.28
CA GLY A 80 18.03 10.37 -9.24
C GLY A 80 18.47 11.16 -10.48
N ASN A 81 17.60 12.00 -11.03
CA ASN A 81 17.91 12.81 -12.21
C ASN A 81 18.98 13.87 -11.94
N ARG A 82 18.92 14.55 -10.78
CA ARG A 82 19.97 15.51 -10.35
C ARG A 82 21.32 14.84 -10.21
N SER A 83 21.35 13.62 -9.69
CA SER A 83 22.60 12.85 -9.56
C SER A 83 23.20 12.44 -10.91
N SER A 84 22.39 12.45 -11.99
CA SER A 84 22.80 12.04 -13.34
C SER A 84 23.21 13.20 -14.25
N GLN A 85 22.69 14.43 -14.03
CA GLN A 85 22.90 15.57 -14.93
C GLN A 85 24.11 16.47 -14.61
N GLY A 86 24.78 16.28 -13.46
CA GLY A 86 25.78 17.24 -12.96
C GLY A 86 27.26 16.90 -13.20
N MET A 87 27.63 15.64 -13.43
CA MET A 87 29.04 15.26 -13.56
C MET A 87 29.20 14.10 -14.52
N ILE A 88 30.18 14.22 -15.41
CA ILE A 88 30.85 13.08 -16.05
C ILE A 88 31.29 12.16 -14.88
N ASN A 89 30.62 11.01 -14.71
CA ASN A 89 30.94 9.93 -13.76
C ASN A 89 30.70 10.17 -12.25
N VAL A 90 29.46 10.34 -11.75
CA VAL A 90 29.18 10.04 -10.32
C VAL A 90 27.86 9.31 -10.08
N THR A 91 27.59 8.26 -10.85
CA THR A 91 26.77 7.12 -10.40
C THR A 91 27.60 6.24 -9.47
N ALA A 92 28.11 6.77 -8.35
CA ALA A 92 29.09 6.08 -7.49
C ALA A 92 30.31 5.44 -8.24
N GLY A 93 30.62 5.91 -9.46
CA GLY A 93 31.65 5.36 -10.34
C GLY A 93 31.21 4.24 -11.31
N VAL A 94 29.93 3.85 -11.35
CA VAL A 94 29.41 2.76 -12.20
C VAL A 94 28.55 3.30 -13.34
N PRO A 95 28.86 3.10 -14.63
CA PRO A 95 28.02 3.59 -15.74
C PRO A 95 26.55 3.16 -15.59
N GLY A 96 25.60 4.04 -15.91
CA GLY A 96 24.17 3.79 -15.71
C GLY A 96 23.67 2.48 -16.33
N VAL A 97 24.11 2.16 -17.55
CA VAL A 97 23.77 0.89 -18.24
C VAL A 97 24.25 -0.34 -17.47
N VAL A 98 25.42 -0.26 -16.83
CA VAL A 98 25.96 -1.35 -16.01
C VAL A 98 25.13 -1.49 -14.74
N LEU A 99 24.78 -0.37 -14.11
CA LEU A 99 23.93 -0.36 -12.93
C LEU A 99 22.54 -0.96 -13.23
N ASP A 100 21.90 -0.53 -14.31
CA ASP A 100 20.60 -1.08 -14.72
C ASP A 100 20.70 -2.58 -14.98
N GLY A 101 21.77 -3.04 -15.66
CA GLY A 101 22.01 -4.48 -15.84
C GLY A 101 22.20 -5.26 -14.54
N VAL A 102 22.90 -4.69 -13.55
CA VAL A 102 23.05 -5.32 -12.22
C VAL A 102 21.70 -5.38 -11.49
N ILE A 103 20.92 -4.30 -11.52
CA ILE A 103 19.60 -4.27 -10.89
C ILE A 103 18.64 -5.23 -11.58
N ASP A 104 18.70 -5.35 -12.90
CA ASP A 104 17.87 -6.29 -13.67
C ASP A 104 18.18 -7.75 -13.29
N VAL A 105 19.47 -8.11 -13.15
CA VAL A 105 19.85 -9.46 -12.67
C VAL A 105 19.31 -9.72 -11.26
N LEU A 106 19.47 -8.77 -10.34
CA LEU A 106 18.94 -8.92 -8.97
C LEU A 106 17.40 -8.98 -8.95
N LYS A 107 16.75 -8.26 -9.86
CA LYS A 107 15.30 -8.30 -10.03
C LYS A 107 14.85 -9.67 -10.53
N ASP A 108 15.53 -10.22 -11.52
CA ASP A 108 15.21 -11.54 -12.09
C ASP A 108 15.42 -12.64 -11.03
N GLU A 109 16.52 -12.60 -10.27
CA GLU A 109 16.75 -13.51 -9.13
C GLU A 109 15.63 -13.43 -8.07
N PHE A 110 15.17 -12.21 -7.76
CA PHE A 110 14.07 -11.99 -6.85
C PHE A 110 12.73 -12.52 -7.39
N GLU A 111 12.42 -12.29 -8.67
CA GLU A 111 11.21 -12.78 -9.34
C GLU A 111 11.22 -14.31 -9.46
N ASP A 112 12.37 -14.90 -9.76
CA ASP A 112 12.56 -16.36 -9.85
C ASP A 112 12.42 -17.02 -8.47
N ALA A 113 13.01 -16.46 -7.41
CA ALA A 113 12.83 -16.96 -6.04
C ALA A 113 11.36 -16.88 -5.61
N ALA A 114 10.68 -15.78 -5.95
CA ALA A 114 9.25 -15.63 -5.69
C ALA A 114 8.41 -16.67 -6.45
N LEU A 115 8.73 -16.91 -7.73
CA LEU A 115 8.04 -17.90 -8.56
C LEU A 115 8.31 -19.34 -8.08
N ALA A 116 9.54 -19.67 -7.69
CA ALA A 116 9.91 -20.96 -7.15
C ALA A 116 9.11 -21.28 -5.89
N LEU A 117 9.03 -20.31 -4.96
CA LEU A 117 8.17 -20.40 -3.78
C LEU A 117 6.71 -20.66 -4.14
N ARG A 118 6.15 -19.97 -5.16
CA ARG A 118 4.77 -20.23 -5.62
C ARG A 118 4.56 -21.63 -6.17
N SER A 119 5.51 -22.10 -6.98
CA SER A 119 5.41 -23.37 -7.70
C SER A 119 5.46 -24.58 -6.77
N ARG A 120 6.16 -24.45 -5.64
CA ARG A 120 6.36 -25.52 -4.66
C ARG A 120 5.37 -25.47 -3.49
N ASP A 121 4.87 -24.29 -3.10
CA ASP A 121 3.79 -24.12 -2.11
C ASP A 121 2.39 -24.43 -2.67
N GLY A 122 2.21 -25.58 -3.34
CA GLY A 122 0.89 -26.20 -3.54
C GLY A 122 0.09 -26.32 -2.22
N PHE A 123 0.76 -26.15 -1.08
CA PHE A 123 0.21 -25.79 0.22
C PHE A 123 0.84 -24.47 0.74
N SER A 124 0.11 -23.37 0.56
CA SER A 124 -0.04 -22.24 1.51
C SER A 124 1.21 -21.68 2.23
N PHE A 125 1.37 -20.35 2.18
CA PHE A 125 1.97 -19.52 3.25
C PHE A 125 1.18 -19.63 4.59
N ALA A 126 0.62 -20.80 4.92
CA ALA A 126 -0.15 -21.09 6.11
C ALA A 126 0.54 -22.10 7.01
N THR A 127 1.82 -21.91 7.26
CA THR A 127 2.41 -22.35 8.53
C THR A 127 3.35 -21.26 9.01
N THR A 128 2.99 -20.70 10.16
CA THR A 128 3.92 -19.88 10.97
C THR A 128 5.05 -20.73 11.53
N ASP A 129 4.96 -22.07 11.50
CA ASP A 129 6.03 -23.02 11.79
C ASP A 129 5.73 -24.38 11.10
N PRO A 130 6.19 -24.64 9.86
CA PRO A 130 6.25 -26.01 9.36
C PRO A 130 7.38 -26.77 10.09
N PRO A 131 7.25 -28.08 10.34
CA PRO A 131 8.34 -28.88 10.89
C PRO A 131 9.60 -28.71 10.01
N PRO A 132 10.76 -28.36 10.58
CA PRO A 132 11.97 -28.04 9.81
C PRO A 132 12.47 -29.19 8.92
N ASP A 133 12.07 -30.43 9.22
CA ASP A 133 12.68 -31.63 8.66
C ASP A 133 12.00 -32.18 7.39
N CYS A 134 10.90 -31.59 6.91
CA CYS A 134 10.15 -32.13 5.77
C CYS A 134 10.29 -31.35 4.44
N PHE A 135 10.86 -30.13 4.46
CA PHE A 135 10.84 -29.22 3.30
C PHE A 135 12.16 -28.45 3.12
N GLY A 136 13.31 -29.14 3.13
CA GLY A 136 14.64 -28.50 3.00
C GLY A 136 14.76 -27.49 1.86
N PHE A 137 14.03 -27.70 0.76
CA PHE A 137 14.01 -26.80 -0.39
C PHE A 137 13.30 -25.46 -0.12
N VAL A 138 12.16 -25.46 0.58
CA VAL A 138 11.37 -24.23 0.87
C VAL A 138 12.16 -23.25 1.74
N LEU A 139 13.04 -23.75 2.60
CA LEU A 139 13.95 -22.91 3.38
C LEU A 139 14.99 -22.23 2.50
N GLU A 140 15.56 -22.94 1.52
CA GLU A 140 16.51 -22.39 0.54
C GLU A 140 15.85 -21.31 -0.31
N GLU A 141 14.62 -21.52 -0.80
CA GLU A 141 13.94 -20.52 -1.62
C GLU A 141 13.48 -19.30 -0.81
N ARG A 142 13.10 -19.48 0.46
CA ARG A 142 12.82 -18.34 1.37
C ARG A 142 14.09 -17.55 1.68
N ALA A 143 15.21 -18.24 1.87
CA ALA A 143 16.51 -17.60 2.04
C ALA A 143 16.88 -16.81 0.77
N ALA A 144 16.78 -17.42 -0.41
CA ALA A 144 17.05 -16.76 -1.69
C ALA A 144 16.17 -15.51 -1.91
N LEU A 145 14.88 -15.59 -1.59
CA LEU A 145 13.98 -14.43 -1.64
C LEU A 145 14.42 -13.32 -0.67
N SER A 146 14.76 -13.70 0.57
CA SER A 146 15.22 -12.77 1.60
C SER A 146 16.54 -12.10 1.21
N ASP A 147 17.48 -12.86 0.67
CA ASP A 147 18.81 -12.40 0.25
C ASP A 147 18.71 -11.46 -0.93
N SER A 148 17.92 -11.82 -1.96
CA SER A 148 17.66 -10.95 -3.12
C SER A 148 16.98 -9.64 -2.71
N ARG A 149 16.00 -9.72 -1.80
CA ARG A 149 15.34 -8.56 -1.22
C ARG A 149 16.33 -7.68 -0.45
N HIS A 150 17.22 -8.29 0.33
CA HIS A 150 18.26 -7.59 1.09
C HIS A 150 19.28 -6.91 0.19
N ALA A 151 19.69 -7.56 -0.90
CA ALA A 151 20.59 -6.98 -1.90
C ALA A 151 19.97 -5.74 -2.56
N LEU A 152 18.71 -5.82 -2.99
CA LEU A 152 17.99 -4.69 -3.58
C LEU A 152 17.77 -3.54 -2.57
N LEU A 153 17.46 -3.85 -1.31
CA LEU A 153 17.40 -2.86 -0.24
C LEU A 153 18.76 -2.18 0.00
N THR A 154 19.84 -2.95 -0.03
CA THR A 154 21.19 -2.41 0.10
C THR A 154 21.53 -1.49 -1.06
N CYS A 155 21.14 -1.84 -2.29
CA CYS A 155 21.29 -0.99 -3.47
C CYS A 155 20.59 0.37 -3.30
N CYS A 156 19.42 0.40 -2.65
CA CYS A 156 18.72 1.65 -2.35
C CYS A 156 19.53 2.59 -1.44
N LEU A 157 20.49 2.07 -0.67
CA LEU A 157 21.29 2.83 0.30
C LEU A 157 22.65 3.27 -0.26
N VAL A 158 23.11 2.69 -1.38
CA VAL A 158 24.45 2.96 -1.95
C VAL A 158 24.58 4.42 -2.39
N HIS A 159 23.66 4.88 -3.24
CA HIS A 159 23.67 6.23 -3.78
C HIS A 159 22.28 6.59 -4.33
N THR A 160 21.95 7.89 -4.39
CA THR A 160 20.63 8.35 -4.88
C THR A 160 20.36 7.95 -6.33
N SER A 161 21.41 7.77 -7.14
CA SER A 161 21.28 7.27 -8.51
C SER A 161 20.87 5.79 -8.61
N TRP A 162 21.04 5.00 -7.53
CA TRP A 162 20.64 3.59 -7.47
C TRP A 162 19.21 3.42 -6.96
N LEU A 163 18.76 4.39 -6.15
CA LEU A 163 17.49 4.35 -5.43
C LEU A 163 16.30 4.02 -6.34
N GLY A 164 16.13 4.76 -7.43
CA GLY A 164 14.97 4.59 -8.32
C GLY A 164 14.91 3.21 -8.97
N SER A 165 16.00 2.73 -9.57
CA SER A 165 16.03 1.40 -10.21
C SER A 165 15.88 0.28 -9.17
N ALA A 166 16.60 0.36 -8.04
CA ALA A 166 16.53 -0.65 -6.98
C ALA A 166 15.14 -0.73 -6.31
N GLN A 167 14.47 0.41 -6.08
CA GLN A 167 13.11 0.43 -5.55
C GLN A 167 12.09 -0.15 -6.53
N ARG A 168 12.22 0.13 -7.82
CA ARG A 168 11.35 -0.46 -8.85
C ARG A 168 11.51 -1.97 -8.91
N ALA A 169 12.75 -2.46 -8.86
CA ALA A 169 13.05 -3.88 -8.79
C ALA A 169 12.47 -4.52 -7.52
N LEU A 170 12.71 -3.93 -6.34
CA LEU A 170 12.15 -4.41 -5.07
C LEU A 170 10.60 -4.40 -5.07
N GLY A 171 10.03 -3.45 -5.80
CA GLY A 171 8.60 -3.20 -5.94
C GLY A 171 7.86 -4.05 -6.97
N CYS A 172 8.57 -4.87 -7.75
CA CYS A 172 7.95 -5.66 -8.81
C CYS A 172 7.00 -6.74 -8.27
N ALA A 173 7.26 -7.21 -7.04
CA ALA A 173 6.42 -8.16 -6.33
C ALA A 173 6.08 -7.69 -4.91
N LEU A 174 4.79 -7.64 -4.59
CA LEU A 174 4.28 -7.49 -3.23
C LEU A 174 3.93 -8.86 -2.67
N ILE A 175 4.75 -9.37 -1.75
CA ILE A 175 4.51 -10.65 -1.06
C ILE A 175 4.43 -10.34 0.42
N SER A 176 3.24 -10.48 1.02
CA SER A 176 3.11 -10.21 2.45
C SER A 176 1.99 -10.99 3.14
N PRO A 177 2.29 -11.63 4.28
CA PRO A 177 1.25 -12.02 5.22
C PRO A 177 0.75 -10.75 5.93
N LEU A 178 -0.44 -10.28 5.58
CA LEU A 178 -1.07 -9.18 6.30
C LEU A 178 -1.50 -9.71 7.67
N LYS A 179 -0.83 -9.24 8.73
CA LYS A 179 -1.24 -9.51 10.12
C LYS A 179 -2.28 -8.49 10.60
N ASP A 180 -2.17 -7.26 10.10
CA ASP A 180 -3.08 -6.14 10.35
C ASP A 180 -3.37 -5.49 8.99
N LEU A 181 -4.53 -5.80 8.41
CA LEU A 181 -4.85 -5.35 7.05
C LEU A 181 -4.82 -3.82 6.95
N ARG A 182 -5.42 -3.11 7.91
CA ARG A 182 -5.62 -1.66 7.80
C ARG A 182 -4.30 -0.91 7.85
N ASN A 183 -3.48 -1.20 8.87
CA ASN A 183 -2.18 -0.54 9.01
C ASN A 183 -1.21 -0.95 7.90
N THR A 184 -1.27 -2.20 7.45
CA THR A 184 -0.34 -2.69 6.44
C THR A 184 -0.71 -2.20 5.03
N LEU A 185 -1.99 -2.21 4.65
CA LEU A 185 -2.44 -1.63 3.38
C LEU A 185 -2.15 -0.14 3.33
N TRP A 186 -2.37 0.58 4.43
CA TRP A 186 -2.03 2.00 4.53
C TRP A 186 -0.55 2.25 4.22
N CYS A 187 0.35 1.45 4.80
CA CYS A 187 1.77 1.51 4.51
C CYS A 187 2.08 1.23 3.03
N TYR A 188 1.42 0.26 2.41
CA TYR A 188 1.64 -0.06 0.99
C TYR A 188 1.13 1.02 0.05
N ILE A 189 -0.06 1.58 0.30
CA ILE A 189 -0.62 2.66 -0.52
C ILE A 189 0.25 3.90 -0.44
N ARG A 190 0.89 4.18 0.70
CA ARG A 190 1.81 5.33 0.88
C ARG A 190 3.25 5.06 0.45
N SER A 191 3.59 3.80 0.17
CA SER A 191 4.95 3.40 -0.18
C SER A 191 5.23 3.78 -1.64
N PRO A 192 6.38 4.42 -1.92
CA PRO A 192 6.82 4.62 -3.30
C PRO A 192 7.18 3.29 -3.97
N LEU A 193 7.50 2.23 -3.20
CA LEU A 193 7.92 0.94 -3.74
C LEU A 193 6.90 0.30 -4.67
N TYR A 194 5.60 0.56 -4.48
CA TYR A 194 4.56 -0.11 -5.25
C TYR A 194 3.86 0.85 -6.19
N SER A 195 3.85 0.54 -7.47
CA SER A 195 3.28 1.41 -8.50
C SER A 195 3.09 0.62 -9.81
N VAL A 196 3.20 1.29 -10.96
CA VAL A 196 3.03 0.73 -12.31
C VAL A 196 4.02 -0.38 -12.65
N TRP A 197 5.14 -0.51 -11.96
CA TRP A 197 6.09 -1.61 -12.15
C TRP A 197 5.75 -2.86 -11.33
N THR A 198 4.78 -2.78 -10.42
CA THR A 198 4.35 -3.94 -9.64
C THR A 198 3.55 -4.88 -10.54
N ARG A 199 4.07 -6.09 -10.76
CA ARG A 199 3.49 -7.12 -11.62
C ARG A 199 2.86 -8.26 -10.85
N SER A 200 3.35 -8.51 -9.63
CA SER A 200 2.87 -9.63 -8.83
C SER A 200 2.42 -9.18 -7.46
N VAL A 201 1.23 -9.61 -7.05
CA VAL A 201 0.66 -9.30 -5.74
C VAL A 201 0.15 -10.56 -5.07
N GLU A 202 0.70 -10.88 -3.91
CA GLU A 202 0.29 -11.97 -3.04
C GLU A 202 -0.08 -11.42 -1.68
N LEU A 203 -1.39 -11.44 -1.41
CA LEU A 203 -1.96 -10.94 -0.16
C LEU A 203 -2.69 -12.07 0.54
N LYS A 204 -2.46 -12.19 1.83
CA LYS A 204 -3.25 -13.06 2.72
C LYS A 204 -4.22 -12.19 3.50
N ILE A 205 -5.52 -12.29 3.21
CA ILE A 205 -6.54 -11.40 3.76
C ILE A 205 -7.65 -12.26 4.37
N SER A 206 -8.12 -11.97 5.57
CA SER A 206 -9.33 -12.64 6.08
C SER A 206 -10.61 -12.06 5.48
N CYS A 207 -11.68 -12.84 5.40
CA CYS A 207 -12.94 -12.36 4.81
C CYS A 207 -13.52 -11.14 5.57
N ALA A 208 -13.37 -11.12 6.91
CA ALA A 208 -13.77 -10.00 7.75
C ALA A 208 -12.96 -8.73 7.42
N GLU A 209 -11.64 -8.87 7.23
CA GLU A 209 -10.77 -7.76 6.88
C GLU A 209 -11.10 -7.17 5.50
N VAL A 210 -11.48 -7.99 4.51
CA VAL A 210 -11.85 -7.49 3.17
C VAL A 210 -12.99 -6.47 3.26
N MET A 211 -14.01 -6.72 4.07
CA MET A 211 -15.18 -5.85 4.19
C MET A 211 -14.81 -4.48 4.77
N GLU A 212 -13.92 -4.44 5.76
CA GLU A 212 -13.43 -3.18 6.33
C GLU A 212 -12.39 -2.47 5.45
N GLY A 213 -11.58 -3.25 4.72
CA GLY A 213 -10.42 -2.77 3.98
C GLY A 213 -10.65 -2.54 2.49
N PHE A 214 -11.86 -2.77 1.98
CA PHE A 214 -12.14 -2.79 0.53
C PHE A 214 -11.73 -1.49 -0.17
N ALA A 215 -12.01 -0.33 0.43
CA ALA A 215 -11.62 0.97 -0.13
C ALA A 215 -10.10 1.13 -0.25
N TYR A 216 -9.34 0.58 0.70
CA TYR A 216 -7.87 0.58 0.67
C TYR A 216 -7.34 -0.37 -0.38
N LEU A 217 -7.93 -1.56 -0.54
CA LEU A 217 -7.56 -2.50 -1.61
C LEU A 217 -7.76 -1.88 -2.99
N LEU A 218 -8.92 -1.24 -3.23
CA LEU A 218 -9.17 -0.52 -4.49
C LEU A 218 -8.12 0.57 -4.73
N SER A 219 -7.77 1.31 -3.69
CA SER A 219 -6.76 2.37 -3.79
C SER A 219 -5.37 1.80 -4.09
N LEU A 220 -5.01 0.68 -3.46
CA LEU A 220 -3.75 -0.04 -3.70
C LEU A 220 -3.66 -0.52 -5.15
N PHE A 221 -4.67 -1.25 -5.63
CA PHE A 221 -4.67 -1.79 -6.99
C PHE A 221 -4.76 -0.72 -8.07
N SER A 222 -5.40 0.42 -7.79
CA SER A 222 -5.40 1.56 -8.71
C SER A 222 -3.99 2.10 -9.01
N ARG A 223 -3.02 1.87 -8.11
CA ARG A 223 -1.62 2.25 -8.31
C ARG A 223 -0.81 1.19 -9.05
N MET A 224 -1.31 -0.03 -9.17
CA MET A 224 -0.62 -1.17 -9.77
C MET A 224 -1.43 -1.70 -10.98
N PRO A 225 -1.61 -0.90 -12.05
CA PRO A 225 -2.43 -1.31 -13.20
C PRO A 225 -1.84 -2.49 -13.98
N ASN A 226 -0.55 -2.79 -13.80
CA ASN A 226 0.19 -3.83 -14.52
C ASN A 226 0.33 -5.12 -13.71
N VAL A 227 -0.56 -5.35 -12.73
CA VAL A 227 -0.57 -6.61 -11.99
C VAL A 227 -1.04 -7.73 -12.93
N GLU A 228 -0.11 -8.64 -13.22
CA GLU A 228 -0.33 -9.84 -14.05
C GLU A 228 -0.73 -11.04 -13.19
N PHE A 229 -0.30 -11.06 -11.92
CA PHE A 229 -0.60 -12.13 -10.98
C PHE A 229 -1.16 -11.60 -9.67
N LEU A 230 -2.35 -12.07 -9.30
CA LEU A 230 -3.00 -11.78 -8.03
C LEU A 230 -3.35 -13.09 -7.31
N ARG A 231 -2.75 -13.31 -6.13
CA ARG A 231 -3.15 -14.37 -5.21
C ARG A 231 -3.71 -13.75 -3.94
N SER A 232 -5.00 -14.00 -3.67
CA SER A 232 -5.64 -13.65 -2.41
C SER A 232 -5.99 -14.92 -1.64
N ILE A 233 -5.37 -15.14 -0.48
CA ILE A 233 -5.74 -16.27 0.39
C ILE A 233 -6.78 -15.76 1.39
N LEU A 234 -8.05 -16.16 1.17
CA LEU A 234 -9.15 -15.86 2.08
C LEU A 234 -9.17 -16.86 3.24
N ARG A 235 -8.93 -16.38 4.46
CA ARG A 235 -9.21 -17.18 5.67
C ARG A 235 -10.69 -17.02 6.05
N GLY A 236 -11.45 -18.09 5.92
CA GLY A 236 -12.78 -18.23 6.53
C GLY A 236 -12.65 -18.84 7.92
N HIS A 237 -13.18 -18.18 8.94
CA HIS A 237 -13.53 -18.86 10.18
C HIS A 237 -14.77 -19.72 9.88
N ILE A 238 -14.58 -21.01 9.62
CA ILE A 238 -15.67 -21.96 9.71
C ILE A 238 -15.83 -22.25 11.20
N SER A 239 -16.74 -21.52 11.84
CA SER A 239 -17.26 -21.82 13.17
C SER A 239 -18.26 -22.97 13.10
#